data_AF-A0A847LJX3-F1
#
_entry.id   AF-A0A847LJX3-F1
#
_cell.length_a   1.000
_cell.length_b   1.000
_cell.length_c   1.000
_cell.angle_alpha   90.00
_cell.angle_beta   90.00
_cell.angle_gamma   90.00
#
_symmetry.space_group_name_H-M   'P 1'
#
loop_
_entity.id
_entity.type
_entity.pdbx_description
1 polymer ?
#
loop_
_entity_poly.entity_id
_entity_poly.type
_entity_poly.pdbx_seq_one_letter_code
_entity_poly.pdbx_strand_id
1 'polypeptide(L)'
;MACTGGEMVPDKFYENCRTLVSQVQEAAVARKMGHPDAEKLAGKLLNGWVDFFLEHGEGPPPFHAEIATASWQAAMRAIGYGIRRMVDQAPGQDEGETAILPLYVLVQPEVFKSVDGLLSAWNAASVPAVLGPEGTASFTAWLETCNIRPMLALRDLLVADFPHSAERLAQVLETVRQEWGPVRRADPVGQPALASAAIPLLTRRLAEERAWWGERLFH
;
A
#
# COMPACT_ATOMS: atom_id res chain seq x y z
N MET A 1 -15.88 18.55 -34.80
CA MET A 1 -15.84 19.85 -34.10
C MET A 1 -15.05 19.60 -32.83
N ALA A 2 -13.87 20.20 -32.74
CA ALA A 2 -12.92 19.96 -31.65
C ALA A 2 -13.47 20.55 -30.35
N CYS A 3 -13.84 19.70 -29.39
CA CYS A 3 -13.89 20.12 -27.99
C CYS A 3 -12.44 20.20 -27.53
N THR A 4 -11.90 21.43 -27.50
CA THR A 4 -10.64 21.73 -26.82
C THR A 4 -10.78 21.23 -25.39
N GLY A 5 -10.07 20.15 -25.06
CA GLY A 5 -9.90 19.70 -23.69
C GLY A 5 -9.41 20.90 -22.90
N GLY A 6 -10.25 21.39 -22.00
CA GLY A 6 -9.83 22.41 -21.06
C GLY A 6 -8.58 21.89 -20.38
N GLU A 7 -7.50 22.67 -20.41
CA GLU A 7 -6.31 22.40 -19.62
C GLU A 7 -6.79 22.07 -18.21
N MET A 8 -6.67 20.79 -17.84
CA MET A 8 -7.11 20.34 -16.55
C MET A 8 -6.19 21.02 -15.54
N VAL A 9 -6.72 22.01 -14.83
CA VAL A 9 -5.97 22.74 -13.80
C VAL A 9 -5.63 21.70 -12.73
N PRO A 10 -4.34 21.44 -12.45
CA PRO A 10 -3.93 20.41 -11.49
C PRO A 10 -4.68 20.50 -10.16
N ASP A 11 -5.00 21.72 -9.72
CA ASP A 11 -5.76 22.00 -8.51
C ASP A 11 -7.13 21.31 -8.48
N LYS A 12 -7.89 21.31 -9.59
CA LYS A 12 -9.23 20.69 -9.63
C LYS A 12 -9.15 19.17 -9.50
N PHE A 13 -8.17 18.54 -10.15
CA PHE A 13 -7.95 17.10 -10.01
C PHE A 13 -7.59 16.74 -8.56
N TYR A 14 -6.67 17.48 -7.95
CA TYR A 14 -6.29 17.26 -6.56
C TYR A 14 -7.44 17.52 -5.58
N GLU A 15 -8.27 18.54 -5.82
CA GLU A 15 -9.50 18.79 -5.05
C GLU A 15 -10.50 17.63 -5.15
N ASN A 16 -10.69 17.09 -6.35
CA ASN A 16 -11.56 15.94 -6.57
C ASN A 16 -11.06 14.70 -5.81
N CYS A 17 -9.76 14.42 -5.86
CA CYS A 17 -9.16 13.33 -5.09
C CYS A 17 -9.31 13.55 -3.58
N ARG A 18 -9.02 14.75 -3.05
CA ARG A 18 -9.20 15.07 -1.62
C ARG A 18 -10.66 14.90 -1.19
N THR A 19 -11.59 15.32 -2.03
CA THR A 19 -13.03 15.16 -1.80
C THR A 19 -13.39 13.67 -1.71
N LEU A 20 -12.90 12.86 -2.64
CA LEU A 20 -13.15 11.42 -2.65
C LEU A 20 -12.54 10.73 -1.42
N VAL A 21 -11.30 11.08 -1.04
CA VAL A 21 -10.65 10.59 0.20
C VAL A 21 -11.49 10.93 1.43
N SER A 22 -11.96 12.17 1.54
CA SER A 22 -12.82 12.59 2.66
C SER A 22 -14.14 11.82 2.70
N GLN A 23 -14.77 11.55 1.55
CA GLN A 23 -16.01 10.77 1.48
C GLN A 23 -15.81 9.32 1.91
N VAL A 24 -14.67 8.70 1.53
CA VAL A 24 -14.33 7.34 1.98
C VAL A 24 -14.15 7.31 3.50
N GLN A 25 -13.39 8.26 4.07
CA GLN A 25 -13.17 8.35 5.51
C GLN A 25 -14.49 8.57 6.27
N GLU A 26 -15.34 9.49 5.79
CA GLU A 26 -16.65 9.78 6.37
C GLU A 26 -17.55 8.52 6.37
N ALA A 27 -17.62 7.82 5.24
CA ALA A 27 -18.39 6.58 5.11
C ALA A 27 -17.85 5.46 6.00
N ALA A 28 -16.53 5.26 6.04
CA ALA A 28 -15.89 4.23 6.87
C ALA A 28 -16.15 4.46 8.37
N VAL A 29 -15.99 5.69 8.85
CA VAL A 29 -16.25 6.04 10.25
C VAL A 29 -17.73 5.87 10.60
N ALA A 30 -18.63 6.36 9.75
CA ALA A 30 -20.07 6.23 9.98
C ALA A 30 -20.51 4.76 10.08
N ARG A 31 -20.00 3.90 9.18
CA ARG A 31 -20.27 2.45 9.23
C ARG A 31 -19.73 1.79 10.48
N LYS A 32 -18.46 2.04 10.81
CA LYS A 32 -17.80 1.49 12.00
C LYS A 32 -18.55 1.81 13.30
N MET A 33 -19.13 3.01 13.37
CA MET A 33 -19.90 3.48 14.54
C MET A 33 -21.37 3.04 14.53
N GLY A 34 -21.84 2.37 13.46
CA GLY A 34 -23.27 2.07 13.29
C GLY A 34 -24.13 3.34 13.19
N HIS A 35 -23.57 4.42 12.61
CA HIS A 35 -24.25 5.71 12.50
C HIS A 35 -25.51 5.59 11.62
N PRO A 36 -26.64 6.23 11.98
CA PRO A 36 -27.89 6.13 11.23
C PRO A 36 -27.76 6.59 9.76
N ASP A 37 -26.84 7.52 9.47
CA ASP A 37 -26.58 8.00 8.11
C ASP A 37 -25.60 7.15 7.29
N ALA A 38 -25.14 6.00 7.79
CA ALA A 38 -24.10 5.20 7.12
C ALA A 38 -24.47 4.81 5.68
N GLU A 39 -25.72 4.43 5.42
CA GLU A 39 -26.19 4.10 4.06
C GLU A 39 -26.22 5.32 3.13
N LYS A 40 -26.65 6.47 3.65
CA LYS A 40 -26.68 7.73 2.91
C LYS A 40 -25.27 8.17 2.50
N LEU A 41 -24.31 8.06 3.42
CA LEU A 41 -22.91 8.39 3.17
C LEU A 41 -22.26 7.42 2.18
N ALA A 42 -22.59 6.13 2.24
CA ALA A 42 -22.18 5.15 1.24
C ALA A 42 -22.72 5.49 -0.16
N GLY A 43 -23.98 5.88 -0.27
CA GLY A 43 -24.57 6.32 -1.54
C GLY A 43 -23.90 7.59 -2.10
N LYS A 44 -23.62 8.57 -1.23
CA LYS A 44 -22.86 9.79 -1.60
C LYS A 44 -21.46 9.45 -2.14
N LEU A 45 -20.75 8.54 -1.47
CA LEU A 45 -19.44 8.07 -1.90
C LEU A 45 -19.49 7.34 -3.24
N LEU A 46 -20.45 6.43 -3.44
CA LEU A 46 -20.58 5.71 -4.71
C LEU A 46 -20.83 6.66 -5.89
N ASN A 47 -21.69 7.66 -5.69
CA ASN A 47 -21.92 8.68 -6.72
C ASN A 47 -20.65 9.51 -6.97
N GLY A 48 -19.96 9.95 -5.90
CA GLY A 48 -18.71 10.69 -6.02
C GLY A 48 -17.62 9.89 -6.74
N TRP A 49 -17.54 8.58 -6.51
CA TRP A 49 -16.64 7.68 -7.23
C TRP A 49 -16.99 7.58 -8.72
N VAL A 50 -18.27 7.41 -9.06
CA VAL A 50 -18.72 7.33 -10.46
C VAL A 50 -18.39 8.63 -11.20
N ASP A 51 -18.70 9.78 -10.59
CA ASP A 51 -18.38 11.09 -11.17
C ASP A 51 -16.87 11.25 -11.37
N PHE A 52 -16.07 10.89 -10.37
CA PHE A 52 -14.61 10.90 -10.47
C PHE A 52 -14.09 9.99 -11.59
N PHE A 53 -14.59 8.76 -11.68
CA PHE A 53 -14.15 7.79 -12.67
C PHE A 53 -14.53 8.23 -14.10
N LEU A 54 -15.70 8.84 -14.30
CA LEU A 54 -16.09 9.36 -15.61
C LEU A 54 -15.20 10.52 -16.06
N GLU A 55 -14.72 11.35 -15.13
CA GLU A 55 -13.83 12.45 -15.45
C GLU A 55 -12.36 12.02 -15.63
N HIS A 56 -11.88 11.07 -14.82
CA HIS A 56 -10.45 10.77 -14.66
C HIS A 56 -10.08 9.30 -14.86
N GLY A 57 -11.03 8.38 -15.01
CA GLY A 57 -10.78 6.93 -14.93
C GLY A 57 -10.16 6.29 -16.18
N GLU A 58 -10.46 6.84 -17.36
CA GLU A 58 -10.04 6.25 -18.64
C GLU A 58 -8.55 6.43 -18.94
N GLY A 59 -7.90 7.44 -18.36
CA GLY A 59 -6.48 7.69 -18.52
C GLY A 59 -5.96 8.76 -17.55
N PRO A 60 -4.64 8.78 -17.30
CA PRO A 60 -4.04 9.72 -16.38
C PRO A 60 -4.23 11.16 -16.88
N PRO A 61 -4.34 12.14 -15.97
CA PRO A 61 -4.33 13.54 -16.36
C PRO A 61 -2.99 13.91 -17.02
N PRO A 62 -2.92 14.97 -17.86
CA PRO A 62 -1.73 15.29 -18.65
C PRO A 62 -0.43 15.49 -17.85
N PHE A 63 -0.53 15.92 -16.59
CA PHE A 63 0.62 16.10 -15.69
C PHE A 63 1.08 14.81 -14.98
N HIS A 64 0.38 13.70 -15.22
CA HIS A 64 0.78 12.34 -14.87
C HIS A 64 0.96 11.46 -16.13
N ALA A 65 1.31 12.07 -17.27
CA ALA A 65 1.47 11.37 -18.55
C ALA A 65 2.61 10.32 -18.53
N GLU A 66 3.49 10.36 -17.52
CA GLU A 66 4.49 9.33 -17.25
C GLU A 66 3.87 7.98 -16.84
N ILE A 67 2.64 7.99 -16.32
CA ILE A 67 1.93 6.77 -15.92
C ILE A 67 1.32 6.12 -17.15
N ALA A 68 1.61 4.83 -17.37
CA ALA A 68 0.99 4.09 -18.46
C ALA A 68 -0.54 3.99 -18.25
N THR A 69 -1.32 4.23 -19.31
CA THR A 69 -2.80 4.16 -19.27
C THR A 69 -3.32 2.84 -18.69
N ALA A 70 -2.68 1.70 -19.03
CA ALA A 70 -3.08 0.40 -18.52
C ALA A 70 -2.94 0.31 -16.98
N SER A 71 -1.83 0.82 -16.43
CA SER A 71 -1.60 0.88 -14.98
C SER A 71 -2.58 1.83 -14.31
N TRP A 72 -2.85 2.98 -14.94
CA TRP A 72 -3.85 3.93 -14.43
C TRP A 72 -5.25 3.31 -14.32
N GLN A 73 -5.72 2.66 -15.38
CA GLN A 73 -7.02 2.01 -15.39
C GLN A 73 -7.11 0.85 -14.39
N ALA A 74 -6.02 0.11 -14.21
CA ALA A 74 -5.96 -0.96 -13.22
C ALA A 74 -6.06 -0.39 -11.79
N ALA A 75 -5.31 0.66 -11.47
CA ALA A 75 -5.41 1.37 -10.18
C ALA A 75 -6.82 1.94 -9.95
N MET A 76 -7.43 2.59 -10.95
CA MET A 76 -8.79 3.11 -10.84
C MET A 76 -9.82 2.00 -10.58
N ARG A 77 -9.68 0.84 -11.23
CA ARG A 77 -10.52 -0.33 -10.92
C ARG A 77 -10.28 -0.82 -9.49
N ALA A 78 -9.04 -0.90 -9.04
CA ALA A 78 -8.70 -1.32 -7.68
C ALA A 78 -9.33 -0.41 -6.62
N ILE A 79 -9.28 0.91 -6.82
CA ILE A 79 -9.96 1.90 -5.97
C ILE A 79 -11.47 1.64 -5.96
N GLY A 80 -12.09 1.49 -7.13
CA GLY A 80 -13.53 1.21 -7.23
C GLY A 80 -13.95 -0.09 -6.52
N TYR A 81 -13.14 -1.16 -6.65
CA TYR A 81 -13.36 -2.41 -5.92
C TYR A 81 -13.15 -2.23 -4.41
N GLY A 82 -12.19 -1.42 -3.97
CA GLY A 82 -11.99 -1.06 -2.57
C GLY A 82 -13.20 -0.33 -1.98
N ILE A 83 -13.68 0.71 -2.67
CA ILE A 83 -14.89 1.47 -2.29
C ILE A 83 -16.10 0.53 -2.22
N ARG A 84 -16.29 -0.32 -3.23
CA ARG A 84 -17.39 -1.28 -3.26
C ARG A 84 -17.33 -2.26 -2.08
N ARG A 85 -16.15 -2.83 -1.80
CA ARG A 85 -15.96 -3.75 -0.67
C ARG A 85 -16.29 -3.07 0.66
N MET A 86 -15.81 -1.84 0.87
CA MET A 86 -16.11 -1.08 2.08
C MET A 86 -17.63 -0.83 2.24
N VAL A 87 -18.33 -0.49 1.16
CA VAL A 87 -19.80 -0.28 1.20
C VAL A 87 -20.56 -1.59 1.48
N ASP A 88 -20.09 -2.71 0.95
CA ASP A 88 -20.75 -4.02 1.09
C ASP A 88 -20.35 -4.77 2.39
N GLN A 89 -19.23 -4.42 3.04
CA GLN A 89 -18.70 -5.09 4.23
C GLN A 89 -19.57 -4.87 5.47
N ALA A 90 -19.73 -5.90 6.30
CA ALA A 90 -20.37 -5.74 7.61
C ALA A 90 -19.56 -4.77 8.51
N PRO A 91 -20.22 -4.02 9.41
CA PRO A 91 -19.54 -3.09 10.32
C PRO A 91 -18.35 -3.73 11.04
N GLY A 92 -17.18 -3.06 10.99
CA GLY A 92 -15.96 -3.52 11.66
C GLY A 92 -15.03 -4.41 10.81
N GLN A 93 -15.33 -4.63 9.53
CA GLN A 93 -14.44 -5.27 8.55
C GLN A 93 -13.83 -4.26 7.56
N ASP A 94 -13.96 -2.96 7.83
CA ASP A 94 -13.73 -1.89 6.87
C ASP A 94 -12.27 -1.73 6.44
N GLU A 95 -12.00 -2.09 5.18
CA GLU A 95 -10.71 -1.91 4.50
C GLU A 95 -10.55 -0.50 3.88
N GLY A 96 -11.24 0.51 4.40
CA GLY A 96 -11.34 1.85 3.80
C GLY A 96 -9.99 2.47 3.41
N GLU A 97 -8.96 2.31 4.25
CA GLU A 97 -7.60 2.78 3.95
C GLU A 97 -7.02 2.18 2.67
N THR A 98 -7.22 0.88 2.42
CA THR A 98 -6.68 0.24 1.21
C THR A 98 -7.34 0.74 -0.07
N ALA A 99 -8.57 1.27 0.01
CA ALA A 99 -9.26 1.85 -1.14
C ALA A 99 -8.73 3.25 -1.50
N ILE A 100 -8.32 4.04 -0.50
CA ILE A 100 -7.86 5.43 -0.69
C ILE A 100 -6.35 5.59 -0.76
N LEU A 101 -5.59 4.64 -0.25
CA LEU A 101 -4.14 4.71 -0.26
C LEU A 101 -3.55 4.97 -1.66
N PRO A 102 -3.98 4.28 -2.75
CA PRO A 102 -3.47 4.58 -4.09
C PRO A 102 -3.79 6.02 -4.53
N LEU A 103 -5.01 6.52 -4.26
CA LEU A 103 -5.40 7.90 -4.58
C LEU A 103 -4.54 8.91 -3.83
N TYR A 104 -4.30 8.68 -2.54
CA TYR A 104 -3.50 9.55 -1.68
C TYR A 104 -2.06 9.67 -2.17
N VAL A 105 -1.46 8.54 -2.55
CA VAL A 105 -0.08 8.52 -3.06
C VAL A 105 0.01 9.28 -4.39
N LEU A 106 -0.96 9.12 -5.28
CA LEU A 106 -1.00 9.83 -6.57
C LEU A 106 -1.14 11.35 -6.43
N VAL A 107 -1.87 11.84 -5.43
CA VAL A 107 -2.09 13.29 -5.27
C VAL A 107 -0.99 14.03 -4.53
N GLN A 108 0.03 13.29 -4.10
CA GLN A 108 1.19 13.83 -3.41
C GLN A 108 2.45 13.38 -4.13
N PRO A 109 2.94 14.15 -5.13
CA PRO A 109 4.08 13.74 -5.95
C PRO A 109 5.34 13.37 -5.15
N GLU A 110 5.57 14.02 -4.01
CA GLU A 110 6.68 13.70 -3.10
C GLU A 110 6.49 12.35 -2.37
N VAL A 111 5.24 12.04 -1.99
CA VAL A 111 4.88 10.73 -1.44
C VAL A 111 4.99 9.66 -2.51
N PHE A 112 4.47 9.91 -3.72
CA PHE A 112 4.57 8.99 -4.85
C PHE A 112 6.02 8.57 -5.11
N LYS A 113 6.92 9.53 -5.29
CA LYS A 113 8.35 9.25 -5.53
C LYS A 113 9.00 8.49 -4.39
N SER A 114 8.65 8.84 -3.15
CA SER A 114 9.19 8.17 -1.96
C SER A 114 8.74 6.72 -1.91
N VAL A 115 7.44 6.48 -2.09
CA VAL A 115 6.85 5.13 -2.06
C VAL A 115 7.36 4.27 -3.22
N ASP A 116 7.51 4.84 -4.43
CA ASP A 116 8.03 4.13 -5.60
C ASP A 116 9.49 3.71 -5.41
N GLY A 117 10.33 4.62 -4.89
CA GLY A 117 11.71 4.31 -4.54
C GLY A 117 11.83 3.21 -3.47
N LEU A 118 10.96 3.25 -2.46
CA LEU A 118 10.93 2.23 -1.40
C LEU A 118 10.51 0.87 -1.93
N LEU A 119 9.46 0.78 -2.74
CA LEU A 119 9.04 -0.50 -3.33
C LEU A 119 10.05 -1.03 -4.35
N SER A 120 10.63 -0.15 -5.17
CA SER A 120 11.70 -0.53 -6.10
C SER A 120 12.90 -1.13 -5.37
N ALA A 121 13.34 -0.51 -4.27
CA ALA A 121 14.41 -1.05 -3.42
C ALA A 121 14.01 -2.40 -2.78
N TRP A 122 12.75 -2.55 -2.37
CA TRP A 122 12.23 -3.78 -1.78
C TRP A 122 12.13 -4.94 -2.80
N ASN A 123 11.84 -4.61 -4.08
CA ASN A 123 11.67 -5.57 -5.17
C ASN A 123 12.98 -5.96 -5.86
N ALA A 124 13.99 -5.08 -5.88
CA ALA A 124 15.26 -5.33 -6.58
C ALA A 124 16.15 -6.39 -5.90
N ALA A 125 15.85 -6.77 -4.65
CA ALA A 125 16.74 -7.62 -3.85
C ALA A 125 16.45 -9.12 -4.03
N SER A 126 17.40 -9.84 -4.64
CA SER A 126 17.42 -11.30 -4.65
C SER A 126 17.74 -11.86 -3.26
N VAL A 127 17.09 -12.97 -2.90
CA VAL A 127 17.34 -13.68 -1.64
C VAL A 127 18.76 -14.27 -1.68
N PRO A 128 19.62 -14.01 -0.69
CA PRO A 128 20.97 -14.57 -0.67
C PRO A 128 20.96 -16.09 -0.61
N ALA A 129 21.92 -16.73 -1.26
CA ALA A 129 22.17 -18.16 -1.05
C ALA A 129 22.70 -18.39 0.37
N VAL A 130 22.14 -19.37 1.08
CA VAL A 130 22.44 -19.60 2.49
C VAL A 130 23.21 -20.89 2.63
N LEU A 131 24.52 -20.79 2.79
CA LEU A 131 25.37 -21.90 3.24
C LEU A 131 26.35 -21.36 4.30
N GLY A 132 26.32 -21.97 5.49
CA GLY A 132 27.24 -21.66 6.59
C GLY A 132 27.04 -20.30 7.30
N PRO A 133 27.97 -19.91 8.18
CA PRO A 133 27.89 -18.69 8.99
C PRO A 133 27.87 -17.40 8.15
N GLU A 134 28.63 -17.35 7.05
CA GLU A 134 28.63 -16.23 6.11
C GLU A 134 27.25 -16.04 5.45
N GLY A 135 26.54 -17.14 5.17
CA GLY A 135 25.16 -17.10 4.68
C GLY A 135 24.17 -16.49 5.67
N THR A 136 24.39 -16.69 6.98
CA THR A 136 23.53 -16.11 8.04
C THR A 136 23.76 -14.60 8.17
N ALA A 137 25.02 -14.16 8.12
CA ALA A 137 25.36 -12.74 8.13
C ALA A 137 24.83 -12.04 6.87
N SER A 138 25.00 -12.66 5.70
CA SER A 138 24.47 -12.17 4.42
C SER A 138 22.94 -12.05 4.43
N PHE A 139 22.24 -13.07 4.92
CA PHE A 139 20.77 -13.01 5.05
C PHE A 139 20.33 -11.93 6.04
N THR A 140 21.04 -11.74 7.16
CA THR A 140 20.75 -10.67 8.12
C THR A 140 20.89 -9.29 7.46
N ALA A 141 21.97 -9.06 6.71
CA ALA A 141 22.19 -7.81 6.01
C ALA A 141 21.12 -7.55 4.94
N TRP A 142 20.71 -8.60 4.21
CA TRP A 142 19.61 -8.53 3.24
C TRP A 142 18.27 -8.22 3.92
N LEU A 143 17.96 -8.88 5.04
CA LEU A 143 16.74 -8.66 5.80
C LEU A 143 16.65 -7.21 6.30
N GLU A 144 17.75 -6.69 6.86
CA GLU A 144 17.81 -5.32 7.35
C GLU A 144 17.71 -4.27 6.24
N THR A 145 18.47 -4.46 5.16
CA THR A 145 18.60 -3.45 4.09
C THR A 145 17.40 -3.47 3.14
N CYS A 146 16.97 -4.66 2.73
CA CYS A 146 16.02 -4.81 1.63
C CYS A 146 14.58 -4.99 2.09
N ASN A 147 14.34 -5.27 3.38
CA ASN A 147 12.99 -5.54 3.89
C ASN A 147 12.64 -4.65 5.08
N ILE A 148 13.41 -4.71 6.17
CA ILE A 148 13.09 -3.98 7.41
C ILE A 148 13.14 -2.47 7.19
N ARG A 149 14.23 -1.92 6.64
CA ARG A 149 14.35 -0.48 6.42
C ARG A 149 13.26 0.07 5.47
N PRO A 150 12.98 -0.54 4.31
CA PRO A 150 11.87 -0.10 3.45
C PRO A 150 10.51 -0.14 4.14
N MET A 151 10.20 -1.21 4.89
CA MET A 151 8.93 -1.31 5.62
C MET A 151 8.80 -0.26 6.72
N LEU A 152 9.87 0.03 7.46
CA LEU A 152 9.89 1.11 8.46
C LEU A 152 9.65 2.47 7.81
N ALA A 153 10.35 2.77 6.71
CA ALA A 153 10.17 4.03 5.99
C ALA A 153 8.75 4.18 5.42
N LEU A 154 8.18 3.11 4.87
CA LEU A 154 6.79 3.11 4.39
C LEU A 154 5.81 3.31 5.56
N ARG A 155 6.04 2.65 6.70
CA ARG A 155 5.23 2.83 7.90
C ARG A 155 5.25 4.27 8.38
N ASP A 156 6.42 4.88 8.48
CA ASP A 156 6.58 6.26 8.97
C ASP A 156 5.92 7.28 8.04
N LEU A 157 5.91 7.01 6.73
CA LEU A 157 5.17 7.79 5.76
C LEU A 157 3.64 7.68 5.95
N LEU A 158 3.16 6.49 6.29
CA LEU A 158 1.72 6.19 6.36
C LEU A 158 1.09 6.47 7.74
N VAL A 159 1.86 6.52 8.82
CA VAL A 159 1.33 6.48 10.19
C VAL A 159 0.36 7.62 10.53
N ALA A 160 0.51 8.79 9.91
CA ALA A 160 -0.36 9.94 10.18
C ALA A 160 -1.75 9.80 9.54
N ASP A 161 -1.80 9.30 8.30
CA ASP A 161 -3.00 9.31 7.46
C ASP A 161 -3.63 7.92 7.27
N PHE A 162 -2.85 6.86 7.46
CA PHE A 162 -3.23 5.45 7.28
C PHE A 162 -2.76 4.57 8.46
N PRO A 163 -3.27 4.79 9.67
CA PRO A 163 -2.83 4.08 10.86
C PRO A 163 -3.01 2.56 10.81
N HIS A 164 -4.03 2.02 10.12
CA HIS A 164 -4.21 0.56 10.02
C HIS A 164 -3.17 -0.06 9.07
N SER A 165 -2.84 0.64 7.99
CA SER A 165 -1.82 0.29 7.02
C SER A 165 -0.42 0.33 7.67
N ALA A 166 -0.16 1.35 8.50
CA ALA A 166 1.04 1.44 9.32
C ALA A 166 1.11 0.35 10.40
N GLU A 167 -0.01 0.00 11.03
CA GLU A 167 -0.10 -1.08 12.01
C GLU A 167 0.16 -2.45 11.37
N ARG A 168 -0.34 -2.71 10.16
CA ARG A 168 -0.01 -3.93 9.39
C ARG A 168 1.50 -4.07 9.21
N LEU A 169 2.18 -3.00 8.80
CA LEU A 169 3.64 -2.99 8.64
C LEU A 169 4.34 -3.28 9.98
N ALA A 170 3.85 -2.71 11.08
CA ALA A 170 4.38 -2.96 12.42
C ALA A 170 4.25 -4.44 12.82
N GLN A 171 3.10 -5.06 12.54
CA GLN A 171 2.86 -6.49 12.84
C GLN A 171 3.77 -7.41 12.02
N VAL A 172 4.00 -7.10 10.74
CA VAL A 172 4.95 -7.84 9.90
C VAL A 172 6.37 -7.70 10.43
N LEU A 173 6.81 -6.48 10.76
CA LEU A 173 8.13 -6.21 11.32
C LEU A 173 8.36 -6.95 12.64
N GLU A 174 7.35 -7.00 13.50
CA GLU A 174 7.42 -7.74 14.76
C GLU A 174 7.51 -9.25 14.52
N THR A 175 6.74 -9.78 13.55
CA THR A 175 6.86 -11.18 13.13
C THR A 175 8.27 -11.50 12.64
N VAL A 176 8.84 -10.63 11.79
CA VAL A 176 10.23 -10.78 11.32
C VAL A 176 11.22 -10.80 12.48
N ARG A 177 11.03 -9.93 13.48
CA ARG A 177 11.86 -9.91 14.69
C ARG A 177 11.71 -11.19 15.51
N GLN A 178 10.51 -11.73 15.64
CA GLN A 178 10.25 -12.96 16.40
C GLN A 178 10.86 -14.19 15.73
N GLU A 179 10.77 -14.28 14.41
CA GLU A 179 11.29 -15.41 13.63
C GLU A 179 12.83 -15.36 13.47
N TRP A 180 13.41 -14.16 13.25
CA TRP A 180 14.86 -14.02 13.05
C TRP A 180 15.64 -13.78 14.35
N GLY A 181 14.98 -13.29 15.40
CA GLY A 181 15.58 -12.99 16.70
C GLY A 181 16.28 -14.17 17.38
N PRO A 182 15.74 -15.41 17.34
CA PRO A 182 16.44 -16.61 17.81
C PRO A 182 17.75 -16.87 17.06
N VAL A 183 17.77 -16.69 15.73
CA VAL A 183 18.97 -16.85 14.91
C VAL A 183 20.04 -15.84 15.34
N ARG A 184 19.68 -14.56 15.47
CA ARG A 184 20.62 -13.50 15.90
C ARG A 184 21.20 -13.70 17.30
N ARG A 185 20.46 -14.35 18.20
CA ARG A 185 20.88 -14.57 19.61
C ARG A 185 21.63 -15.89 19.81
N ALA A 186 21.55 -16.81 18.86
CA ALA A 186 22.25 -18.08 18.93
C ALA A 186 23.76 -17.90 18.75
N ASP A 187 24.51 -18.88 19.25
CA ASP A 187 25.94 -18.97 19.00
C ASP A 187 26.23 -19.20 17.51
N PRO A 188 27.43 -18.83 17.01
CA PRO A 188 27.77 -19.01 15.60
C PRO A 188 27.66 -20.46 15.09
N VAL A 189 27.76 -21.44 16.00
CA VAL A 189 27.66 -22.87 15.69
C VAL A 189 26.20 -23.31 15.50
N GLY A 190 25.27 -22.81 16.33
CA GLY A 190 23.83 -23.11 16.23
C GLY A 190 23.07 -22.23 15.23
N GLN A 191 23.63 -21.09 14.85
CA GLN A 191 23.06 -20.16 13.88
C GLN A 191 22.62 -20.80 12.55
N PRO A 192 23.44 -21.62 11.85
CA PRO A 192 23.06 -22.19 10.56
C PRO A 192 21.83 -23.10 10.63
N ALA A 193 21.65 -23.85 11.72
CA ALA A 193 20.52 -24.76 11.89
C ALA A 193 19.21 -24.01 12.15
N LEU A 194 19.25 -22.92 12.92
CA LEU A 194 18.08 -22.06 13.12
C LEU A 194 17.76 -21.24 11.87
N ALA A 195 18.80 -20.75 11.19
CA ALA A 195 18.67 -19.98 9.95
C ALA A 195 18.01 -20.82 8.84
N SER A 196 18.39 -22.09 8.67
CA SER A 196 17.81 -22.96 7.64
C SER A 196 16.30 -23.21 7.84
N ALA A 197 15.82 -23.19 9.10
CA ALA A 197 14.40 -23.28 9.41
C ALA A 197 13.65 -21.95 9.21
N ALA A 198 14.23 -20.83 9.63
CA ALA A 198 13.57 -19.52 9.59
C ALA A 198 13.53 -18.89 8.18
N ILE A 199 14.57 -19.09 7.37
CA ILE A 199 14.72 -18.39 6.08
C ILE A 199 13.60 -18.70 5.08
N PRO A 200 13.18 -19.95 4.86
CA PRO A 200 12.08 -20.23 3.93
C PRO A 200 10.78 -19.56 4.35
N LEU A 201 10.47 -19.56 5.66
CA LEU A 201 9.27 -18.95 6.23
C LEU A 201 9.27 -17.43 6.04
N LEU A 202 10.39 -16.79 6.41
CA LEU A 202 10.57 -15.35 6.25
C LEU A 202 10.53 -14.94 4.78
N THR A 203 11.22 -15.67 3.90
CA THR A 203 11.27 -15.36 2.47
C THR A 203 9.89 -15.38 1.84
N ARG A 204 9.10 -16.43 2.13
CA ARG A 204 7.73 -16.53 1.63
C ARG A 204 6.86 -15.37 2.13
N ARG A 205 6.86 -15.12 3.44
CA ARG A 205 6.06 -14.04 4.04
C ARG A 205 6.43 -12.67 3.48
N LEU A 206 7.72 -12.39 3.33
CA LEU A 206 8.20 -11.13 2.76
C LEU A 206 7.84 -11.00 1.27
N ALA A 207 7.76 -12.11 0.52
CA ALA A 207 7.25 -12.09 -0.85
C ALA A 207 5.74 -11.82 -0.90
N GLU A 208 4.96 -12.42 -0.01
CA GLU A 208 3.51 -12.18 0.11
C GLU A 208 3.22 -10.71 0.46
N GLU A 209 3.94 -10.13 1.42
CA GLU A 209 3.79 -8.71 1.77
C GLU A 209 4.20 -7.79 0.62
N ARG A 210 5.32 -8.08 -0.07
CA ARG A 210 5.73 -7.31 -1.26
C ARG A 210 4.65 -7.29 -2.33
N ALA A 211 4.09 -8.45 -2.66
CA ALA A 211 3.02 -8.55 -3.64
C ALA A 211 1.79 -7.74 -3.18
N TRP A 212 1.40 -7.87 -1.91
CA TRP A 212 0.25 -7.17 -1.35
C TRP A 212 0.38 -5.64 -1.44
N TRP A 213 1.57 -5.10 -1.14
CA TRP A 213 1.84 -3.65 -1.22
C TRP A 213 2.02 -3.17 -2.65
N GLY A 214 2.69 -3.94 -3.52
CA GLY A 214 2.83 -3.63 -4.94
C GLY A 214 1.47 -3.52 -5.63
N GLU A 215 0.57 -4.48 -5.37
CA GLU A 215 -0.79 -4.47 -5.90
C GLU A 215 -1.62 -3.25 -5.50
N ARG A 216 -1.36 -2.66 -4.33
CA ARG A 216 -2.18 -1.58 -3.78
C ARG A 216 -1.62 -0.18 -4.00
N LEU A 217 -0.34 -0.08 -4.34
CA LEU A 217 0.34 1.20 -4.50
C LEU A 217 0.62 1.54 -5.97
N PHE A 218 0.79 0.56 -6.85
CA PHE A 218 1.21 0.80 -8.24
C PHE A 218 0.57 -0.11 -9.31
N HIS A 219 -0.44 -0.89 -8.95
CA HIS A 219 -1.23 -1.68 -9.90
C HIS A 219 -2.69 -1.27 -9.95
#